data_AF-A0AAV5ZX54-F1
#
_entry.id   AF-A0AAV5ZX54-F1
#
_cell.length_a   1.000
_cell.length_b   1.000
_cell.length_c   1.000
_cell.angle_alpha   90.00
_cell.angle_beta   90.00
_cell.angle_gamma   90.00
#
_symmetry.space_group_name_H-M   'P 1'
#
loop_
_entity.id
_entity.type
_entity.pdbx_description
1 polymer ?
#
loop_
_entity_poly.entity_id
_entity_poly.type
_entity_poly.pdbx_seq_one_letter_code
_entity_poly.pdbx_strand_id
1 'polypeptide(L)'
;MALQVVLRVTGRAAFLSTLPAGPRARRLALAVVVASAVIFLIAAPFAKRPLGQVWAFIPMYQSALVVNDVITAVLLFGQFNILRSGGLLVLGCGYLFTAFMAIAHLLTFPGLFSPTGLLGAGPQSTAWLYMFWHGAFPLFVIAYALLPVVPRETSDPVGPVGGGVLASIGSILVLAGGLTFLATAGQDSLPAIMQGHGYTPTMIVIVSSVWGLSLLALIVLWRGRYRSILNLWLMVVMCAWL
;
A
#
# COMPACT_ATOMS: atom_id res chain seq x y z
N MET A 1 40.78 -23.28 13.17
CA MET A 1 39.33 -23.62 13.25
C MET A 1 38.46 -22.42 13.67
N ALA A 2 38.88 -21.58 14.62
CA ALA A 2 38.13 -20.36 15.03
C ALA A 2 38.04 -19.26 13.94
N LEU A 3 39.02 -19.17 13.04
CA LEU A 3 39.01 -18.18 11.95
C LEU A 3 38.01 -18.51 10.82
N GLN A 4 37.58 -19.77 10.70
CA GLN A 4 36.56 -20.18 9.72
C GLN A 4 35.12 -19.95 10.22
N VAL A 5 34.92 -19.72 11.52
CA VAL A 5 33.59 -19.38 12.07
C VAL A 5 33.30 -17.89 11.89
N VAL A 6 34.32 -17.02 11.97
CA VAL A 6 34.17 -15.58 11.72
C VAL A 6 33.96 -15.27 10.23
N LEU A 7 34.51 -16.10 9.33
CA LEU A 7 34.32 -15.98 7.88
C LEU A 7 33.03 -16.63 7.34
N ARG A 8 32.19 -17.26 8.18
CA ARG A 8 30.80 -17.61 7.83
C ARG A 8 29.80 -16.47 8.07
N VAL A 9 30.28 -15.27 8.41
CA VAL A 9 29.49 -14.04 8.58
C VAL A 9 29.46 -13.20 7.28
N THR A 10 30.28 -13.52 6.29
CA THR A 10 30.31 -12.81 5.00
C THR A 10 29.34 -13.47 4.00
N GLY A 11 28.21 -12.82 3.71
CA GLY A 11 27.53 -13.00 2.41
C GLY A 11 26.00 -13.10 2.37
N ARG A 12 25.27 -13.09 3.49
CA ARG A 12 23.80 -12.85 3.42
C ARG A 12 23.58 -11.35 3.56
N ALA A 13 23.31 -10.69 2.43
CA ALA A 13 22.83 -9.30 2.45
C ALA A 13 21.72 -9.18 3.49
N ALA A 14 21.90 -8.27 4.45
CA ALA A 14 20.97 -8.09 5.55
C ALA A 14 19.73 -7.37 5.02
N PHE A 15 18.68 -8.14 4.70
CA PHE A 15 17.42 -7.59 4.18
C PHE A 15 16.53 -7.11 5.33
N LEU A 16 15.86 -5.96 5.14
CA LEU A 16 14.89 -5.43 6.12
C LEU A 16 13.75 -6.42 6.43
N SER A 17 13.44 -7.30 5.46
CA SER A 17 12.44 -8.37 5.59
C SER A 17 12.86 -9.50 6.54
N THR A 18 14.15 -9.69 6.81
CA THR A 18 14.68 -10.77 7.65
C THR A 18 15.41 -10.27 8.90
N LEU A 19 15.81 -8.99 8.93
CA LEU A 19 16.48 -8.38 10.08
C LEU A 19 15.54 -8.21 11.27
N PRO A 20 15.86 -8.74 12.47
CA PRO A 20 15.01 -8.61 13.64
C PRO A 20 14.87 -7.15 14.09
N ALA A 21 13.63 -6.76 14.45
CA ALA A 21 13.33 -5.42 14.93
C ALA A 21 13.82 -5.22 16.39
N GLY A 22 15.04 -4.71 16.52
CA GLY A 22 15.65 -4.38 17.83
C GLY A 22 14.98 -3.20 18.56
N PRO A 23 15.36 -2.95 19.83
CA PRO A 23 14.72 -1.92 20.66
C PRO A 23 14.75 -0.50 20.08
N ARG A 24 15.85 -0.12 19.41
CA ARG A 24 15.98 1.20 18.77
C ARG A 24 14.98 1.38 17.62
N ALA A 25 14.84 0.36 16.75
CA ALA A 25 13.87 0.40 15.65
C ALA A 25 12.44 0.53 16.19
N ARG A 26 12.10 -0.19 17.26
CA ARG A 26 10.79 -0.11 17.92
C ARG A 26 10.52 1.28 18.49
N ARG A 27 11.49 1.90 19.15
CA ARG A 27 11.38 3.28 19.67
C ARG A 27 11.17 4.29 18.54
N LEU A 28 11.90 4.14 17.44
CA LEU A 28 11.73 5.00 16.27
C LEU A 28 10.34 4.84 15.64
N ALA A 29 9.90 3.60 15.42
CA ALA A 29 8.55 3.33 14.90
C ALA A 29 7.46 3.91 15.79
N LEU A 30 7.59 3.76 17.12
CA LEU A 30 6.66 4.37 18.07
C LEU A 30 6.69 5.90 17.99
N ALA A 31 7.88 6.51 17.92
CA ALA A 31 8.02 7.96 17.79
C ALA A 31 7.35 8.49 16.53
N VAL A 32 7.48 7.77 15.40
CA VAL A 32 6.79 8.13 14.14
C VAL A 32 5.27 8.03 14.31
N VAL A 33 4.75 6.95 14.88
CA VAL A 33 3.30 6.79 15.12
C VAL A 33 2.76 7.90 16.03
N VAL A 34 3.47 8.20 17.13
CA VAL A 34 3.07 9.26 18.07
C VAL A 34 3.13 10.63 17.39
N ALA A 35 4.18 10.92 16.62
CA ALA A 35 4.30 12.18 15.88
C ALA A 35 3.16 12.34 14.87
N SER A 36 2.86 11.29 14.09
CA SER A 36 1.72 11.29 13.16
C SER A 36 0.39 11.53 13.86
N ALA A 37 0.15 10.86 15.00
CA ALA A 37 -1.06 11.05 15.79
C ALA A 37 -1.18 12.47 16.35
N VAL A 38 -0.08 13.06 16.86
CA VAL A 38 -0.06 14.44 17.35
C VAL A 38 -0.35 15.42 16.21
N ILE A 39 0.29 15.26 15.05
CA ILE A 39 0.02 16.11 13.87
C ILE A 39 -1.44 15.99 13.45
N PHE A 40 -1.99 14.77 13.39
CA PHE A 40 -3.40 14.54 13.10
C PHE A 40 -4.32 15.24 14.09
N LEU A 41 -4.08 15.12 15.40
CA LEU A 41 -4.90 15.76 16.44
C LEU A 41 -4.84 17.29 16.38
N ILE A 42 -3.68 17.86 16.00
CA ILE A 42 -3.53 19.30 15.78
C ILE A 42 -4.31 19.74 14.52
N ALA A 43 -4.29 18.94 13.46
CA ALA A 43 -4.94 19.26 12.19
C ALA A 43 -6.46 19.04 12.20
N ALA A 44 -6.97 18.07 12.98
CA ALA A 44 -8.36 17.64 12.99
C ALA A 44 -9.39 18.78 13.21
N PRO A 45 -9.18 19.76 14.13
CA PRO A 45 -10.09 20.89 14.30
C PRO A 45 -10.25 21.78 13.06
N PHE A 46 -9.28 21.73 12.14
CA PHE A 46 -9.26 22.53 10.91
C PHE A 46 -9.79 21.76 9.69
N ALA A 47 -10.13 20.48 9.81
CA ALA A 47 -10.49 19.61 8.68
C ALA A 47 -11.69 20.10 7.85
N LYS A 48 -12.60 20.89 8.45
CA LYS A 48 -13.78 21.46 7.77
C LYS A 48 -13.56 22.89 7.25
N ARG A 49 -12.38 23.49 7.48
CA ARG A 49 -12.09 24.85 7.01
C ARG A 49 -11.51 24.78 5.60
N PRO A 50 -12.15 25.37 4.58
CA PRO A 50 -11.59 25.40 3.24
C PRO A 50 -10.32 26.25 3.26
N LEU A 51 -9.19 25.63 2.94
CA LEU A 51 -7.93 26.33 2.73
C LEU A 51 -7.84 26.81 1.28
N GLY A 52 -6.95 27.77 1.02
CA GLY A 52 -6.69 28.25 -0.34
C GLY A 52 -6.28 27.09 -1.26
N GLN A 53 -6.85 27.05 -2.46
CA GLN A 53 -6.53 26.02 -3.44
C GLN A 53 -5.10 26.20 -3.94
N VAL A 54 -4.26 25.21 -3.71
CA VAL A 54 -2.91 25.15 -4.27
C VAL A 54 -2.91 24.10 -5.38
N TRP A 55 -2.89 24.55 -6.64
CA TRP A 55 -2.96 23.69 -7.82
C TRP A 55 -1.90 22.58 -7.85
N ALA A 56 -0.71 22.85 -7.34
CA ALA A 56 0.38 21.89 -7.29
C ALA A 56 0.24 20.80 -6.22
N PHE A 57 -0.68 20.96 -5.25
CA PHE A 57 -0.78 20.06 -4.10
C PHE A 57 -1.08 18.61 -4.52
N ILE A 58 -2.14 18.40 -5.30
CA ILE A 58 -2.56 17.05 -5.74
C ILE A 58 -1.51 16.39 -6.64
N PRO A 59 -0.99 17.04 -7.71
CA PRO A 59 0.08 16.46 -8.54
C PRO A 59 1.34 16.10 -7.76
N MET A 60 1.80 16.98 -6.87
CA MET A 60 3.02 16.77 -6.10
C MET A 60 2.86 15.60 -5.14
N TYR A 61 1.75 15.57 -4.40
CA TYR A 61 1.41 14.48 -3.49
C TYR A 61 1.31 13.13 -4.21
N GLN A 62 0.51 13.05 -5.28
CA GLN A 62 0.31 11.80 -6.01
C GLN A 62 1.60 11.32 -6.70
N SER A 63 2.39 12.24 -7.25
CA SER A 63 3.67 11.90 -7.89
C SER A 63 4.67 11.36 -6.86
N ALA A 64 4.76 11.99 -5.68
CA ALA A 64 5.60 11.50 -4.59
C ALA A 64 5.17 10.09 -4.13
N LEU A 65 3.87 9.86 -3.99
CA LEU A 65 3.34 8.54 -3.66
C LEU A 65 3.66 7.48 -4.72
N VAL A 66 3.41 7.78 -6.00
CA VAL A 66 3.70 6.86 -7.11
C VAL A 66 5.19 6.48 -7.14
N VAL A 67 6.08 7.47 -7.00
CA VAL A 67 7.53 7.21 -6.98
C VAL A 67 7.92 6.36 -5.78
N ASN A 68 7.44 6.69 -4.58
CA ASN A 68 7.71 5.92 -3.37
C ASN A 68 7.23 4.46 -3.50
N ASP A 69 6.03 4.27 -4.02
CA ASP A 69 5.40 2.96 -4.13
C ASP A 69 6.06 2.10 -5.20
N VAL A 70 6.41 2.68 -6.35
CA VAL A 70 7.18 1.98 -7.40
C VAL A 70 8.56 1.59 -6.87
N ILE A 71 9.28 2.49 -6.20
CA ILE A 71 10.57 2.17 -5.59
C ILE A 71 10.41 1.02 -4.58
N THR A 72 9.40 1.10 -3.72
CA THR A 72 9.13 0.06 -2.71
C THR A 72 8.80 -1.28 -3.36
N ALA A 73 7.96 -1.30 -4.40
CA ALA A 73 7.63 -2.49 -5.15
C ALA A 73 8.86 -3.11 -5.81
N VAL A 74 9.71 -2.30 -6.48
CA VAL A 74 10.96 -2.77 -7.09
C VAL A 74 11.91 -3.37 -6.05
N LEU A 75 12.07 -2.72 -4.90
CA LEU A 75 12.91 -3.24 -3.80
C LEU A 75 12.36 -4.58 -3.25
N LEU A 76 11.04 -4.71 -3.11
CA LEU A 76 10.41 -5.94 -2.63
C LEU A 76 10.49 -7.08 -3.67
N PHE A 77 10.29 -6.80 -4.95
CA PHE A 77 10.53 -7.77 -6.03
C PHE A 77 12.00 -8.18 -6.12
N GLY A 78 12.93 -7.24 -5.91
CA GLY A 78 14.36 -7.54 -5.78
C GLY A 78 14.64 -8.49 -4.61
N GLN A 79 14.04 -8.26 -3.45
CA GLN A 79 14.18 -9.17 -2.31
C GLN A 79 13.49 -10.52 -2.55
N PHE A 80 12.34 -10.57 -3.22
CA PHE A 80 11.70 -11.82 -3.65
C PHE A 80 12.60 -12.62 -4.61
N ASN A 81 13.33 -11.94 -5.50
CA ASN A 81 14.30 -12.58 -6.38
C ASN A 81 15.48 -13.22 -5.64
N ILE A 82 15.72 -12.88 -4.37
CA ILE A 82 16.81 -13.47 -3.60
C ILE A 82 16.26 -14.46 -2.56
N LEU A 83 15.23 -14.05 -1.82
CA LEU A 83 14.67 -14.79 -0.69
C LEU A 83 13.55 -15.76 -1.08
N ARG A 84 12.98 -15.64 -2.29
CA ARG A 84 11.88 -16.47 -2.80
C ARG A 84 10.64 -16.53 -1.89
N SER A 85 10.45 -15.50 -1.06
CA SER A 85 9.30 -15.38 -0.15
C SER A 85 8.05 -14.90 -0.88
N GLY A 86 7.02 -15.75 -0.96
CA GLY A 86 5.73 -15.39 -1.56
C GLY A 86 5.10 -14.14 -0.93
N GLY A 87 5.32 -13.93 0.38
CA GLY A 87 4.88 -12.71 1.05
C GLY A 87 5.47 -11.45 0.41
N LEU A 88 6.78 -11.42 0.12
CA LEU A 88 7.41 -10.24 -0.49
C LEU A 88 6.91 -9.96 -1.89
N LEU A 89 6.58 -11.00 -2.67
CA LEU A 89 5.92 -10.83 -3.96
C LEU A 89 4.54 -10.19 -3.80
N VAL A 90 3.71 -10.72 -2.90
CA VAL A 90 2.36 -10.18 -2.62
C VAL A 90 2.43 -8.75 -2.12
N LEU A 91 3.35 -8.43 -1.22
CA LEU A 91 3.51 -7.07 -0.71
C LEU A 91 4.01 -6.12 -1.81
N GLY A 92 4.97 -6.55 -2.64
CA GLY A 92 5.42 -5.79 -3.81
C GLY A 92 4.28 -5.51 -4.79
N CYS A 93 3.40 -6.49 -5.02
CA CYS A 93 2.18 -6.31 -5.78
C CYS A 93 1.23 -5.29 -5.14
N GLY A 94 1.12 -5.29 -3.81
CA GLY A 94 0.35 -4.29 -3.07
C GLY A 94 0.83 -2.86 -3.35
N TYR A 95 2.13 -2.61 -3.25
CA TYR A 95 2.70 -1.28 -3.56
C TYR A 95 2.63 -0.94 -5.06
N LEU A 96 2.79 -1.91 -5.96
CA LEU A 96 2.59 -1.64 -7.38
C LEU A 96 1.13 -1.27 -7.70
N PHE A 97 0.19 -1.95 -7.04
CA PHE A 97 -1.23 -1.64 -7.14
C PHE A 97 -1.53 -0.24 -6.62
N THR A 98 -0.98 0.16 -5.47
CA THR A 98 -1.17 1.52 -4.95
C THR A 98 -0.64 2.58 -5.92
N ALA A 99 0.52 2.35 -6.55
CA ALA A 99 1.05 3.25 -7.57
C ALA A 99 0.10 3.41 -8.77
N PHE A 100 -0.44 2.31 -9.33
CA PHE A 100 -1.39 2.39 -10.44
C PHE A 100 -2.70 3.06 -10.06
N MET A 101 -3.23 2.77 -8.87
CA MET A 101 -4.44 3.42 -8.38
C MET A 101 -4.22 4.91 -8.09
N ALA A 102 -3.05 5.31 -7.60
CA ALA A 102 -2.66 6.71 -7.42
C ALA A 102 -2.62 7.46 -8.76
N ILE A 103 -2.09 6.82 -9.82
CA ILE A 103 -2.12 7.38 -11.19
C ILE A 103 -3.56 7.52 -11.68
N ALA A 104 -4.40 6.48 -11.55
CA ALA A 104 -5.80 6.55 -11.97
C ALA A 104 -6.57 7.64 -11.20
N HIS A 105 -6.37 7.72 -9.88
CA HIS A 105 -6.95 8.75 -9.03
C HIS A 105 -6.49 10.15 -9.45
N LEU A 106 -5.20 10.34 -9.75
CA LEU A 106 -4.64 11.59 -10.24
C LEU A 106 -5.28 12.00 -11.58
N LEU A 107 -5.36 11.07 -12.53
CA LEU A 107 -5.91 11.32 -13.87
C LEU A 107 -7.41 11.65 -13.83
N THR A 108 -8.16 11.01 -12.94
CA THR A 108 -9.61 11.21 -12.80
C THR A 108 -9.96 12.36 -11.86
N PHE A 109 -9.00 13.01 -11.20
CA PHE A 109 -9.28 14.07 -10.24
C PHE A 109 -9.95 15.28 -10.93
N PRO A 110 -11.14 15.73 -10.46
CA PRO A 110 -11.88 16.80 -11.11
C PRO A 110 -11.13 18.13 -11.02
N GLY A 111 -11.11 18.85 -12.13
CA GLY A 111 -10.44 20.15 -12.26
C GLY A 111 -8.94 20.07 -12.46
N LEU A 112 -8.28 18.90 -12.33
CA LEU A 112 -6.83 18.85 -12.40
C LEU A 112 -6.27 18.91 -13.82
N PHE A 113 -6.76 18.02 -14.69
CA PHE A 113 -6.40 17.98 -16.11
C PHE A 113 -7.56 18.42 -17.02
N SER A 114 -8.80 18.25 -16.55
CA SER A 114 -10.03 18.70 -17.19
C SER A 114 -11.08 18.96 -16.09
N PRO A 115 -12.20 19.65 -16.39
CA PRO A 115 -13.23 19.94 -15.39
C PRO A 115 -13.76 18.70 -14.65
N THR A 116 -13.91 17.56 -15.33
CA THR A 116 -14.41 16.31 -14.76
C THR A 116 -13.32 15.28 -14.46
N GLY A 117 -12.07 15.52 -14.86
CA GLY A 117 -11.02 14.52 -14.92
C GLY A 117 -10.96 13.78 -16.26
N LEU A 118 -9.89 13.02 -16.47
CA LEU A 118 -9.69 12.21 -17.68
C LEU A 118 -10.39 10.84 -17.56
N LEU A 119 -10.23 10.00 -18.58
CA LEU A 119 -10.72 8.60 -18.62
C LEU A 119 -12.25 8.44 -18.56
N GLY A 120 -13.01 9.48 -18.94
CA GLY A 120 -14.47 9.46 -18.83
C GLY A 120 -14.96 9.48 -17.37
N ALA A 121 -14.15 10.03 -16.46
CA ALA A 121 -14.53 10.17 -15.06
C ALA A 121 -15.81 11.00 -14.89
N GLY A 122 -16.67 10.53 -13.99
CA GLY A 122 -17.81 11.29 -13.51
C GLY A 122 -17.74 11.54 -12.01
N PRO A 123 -18.83 12.03 -11.39
CA PRO A 123 -18.82 12.55 -10.02
C PRO A 123 -18.42 11.53 -8.94
N GLN A 124 -18.52 10.23 -9.23
CA GLN A 124 -18.23 9.15 -8.29
C GLN A 124 -16.84 8.53 -8.50
N SER A 125 -16.22 8.74 -9.68
CA SER A 125 -15.07 7.97 -10.12
C SER A 125 -13.85 8.11 -9.21
N THR A 126 -13.42 9.33 -8.94
CA THR A 126 -12.24 9.60 -8.10
C THR A 126 -12.42 9.06 -6.69
N ALA A 127 -13.61 9.23 -6.12
CA ALA A 127 -13.93 8.75 -4.76
C ALA A 127 -13.91 7.22 -4.69
N TRP A 128 -14.46 6.52 -5.69
CA TRP A 128 -14.40 5.07 -5.74
C TRP A 128 -13.01 4.53 -5.97
N LEU A 129 -12.21 5.16 -6.84
CA LEU A 129 -10.79 4.84 -7.02
C LEU A 129 -10.03 4.95 -5.71
N TYR A 130 -10.29 5.99 -4.92
CA TYR A 130 -9.72 6.16 -3.59
C TYR A 130 -10.14 5.02 -2.64
N MET A 131 -11.43 4.66 -2.61
CA MET A 131 -11.93 3.59 -1.74
C MET A 131 -11.41 2.20 -2.15
N PHE A 132 -11.33 1.90 -3.44
CA PHE A 132 -10.73 0.66 -3.94
C PHE A 132 -9.24 0.58 -3.58
N TRP A 133 -8.51 1.67 -3.75
CA TRP A 133 -7.12 1.76 -3.34
C TRP A 133 -6.95 1.49 -1.84
N HIS A 134 -7.67 2.22 -1.00
CA HIS A 134 -7.52 2.13 0.45
C HIS A 134 -8.05 0.82 1.03
N GLY A 135 -9.04 0.20 0.40
CA GLY A 135 -9.56 -1.11 0.79
C GLY A 135 -8.65 -2.27 0.38
N ALA A 136 -8.06 -2.23 -0.83
CA ALA A 136 -7.27 -3.33 -1.34
C ALA A 136 -5.87 -3.41 -0.73
N PHE A 137 -5.22 -2.29 -0.42
CA PHE A 137 -3.87 -2.31 0.16
C PHE A 137 -3.78 -3.08 1.50
N PRO A 138 -4.68 -2.88 2.49
CA PRO A 138 -4.75 -3.72 3.68
C PRO A 138 -4.91 -5.22 3.39
N LEU A 139 -5.64 -5.60 2.32
CA LEU A 139 -5.77 -7.00 1.93
C LEU A 139 -4.44 -7.60 1.48
N PHE A 140 -3.63 -6.84 0.73
CA PHE A 140 -2.25 -7.26 0.39
C PHE A 140 -1.38 -7.39 1.63
N VAL A 141 -1.51 -6.49 2.61
CA VAL A 141 -0.78 -6.56 3.89
C VAL A 141 -1.20 -7.78 4.72
N ILE A 142 -2.49 -8.10 4.77
CA ILE A 142 -3.01 -9.31 5.43
C ILE A 142 -2.46 -10.55 4.73
N ALA A 143 -2.58 -10.63 3.41
CA ALA A 143 -2.08 -11.75 2.63
C ALA A 143 -0.56 -11.94 2.81
N TYR A 144 0.21 -10.84 2.83
CA TYR A 144 1.62 -10.84 3.18
C TYR A 144 1.88 -11.46 4.55
N ALA A 145 1.16 -11.01 5.58
CA ALA A 145 1.38 -11.41 6.96
C ALA A 145 0.97 -12.87 7.25
N LEU A 146 0.02 -13.41 6.48
CA LEU A 146 -0.45 -14.79 6.59
C LEU A 146 0.42 -15.78 5.81
N LEU A 147 1.21 -15.32 4.83
CA LEU A 147 2.06 -16.20 4.04
C LEU A 147 3.28 -16.69 4.86
N PRO A 148 3.62 -17.99 4.79
CA PRO A 148 4.73 -18.53 5.57
C PRO A 148 6.08 -17.91 5.20
N VAL A 149 6.93 -17.69 6.20
CA VAL A 149 8.34 -17.25 6.02
C VAL A 149 9.25 -18.45 5.66
N VAL A 150 8.71 -19.45 4.97
CA VAL A 150 9.44 -20.69 4.71
C VAL A 150 10.34 -20.49 3.49
N PRO A 151 11.66 -20.74 3.61
CA PRO A 151 12.50 -20.94 2.43
C PRO A 151 11.95 -22.16 1.72
N ARG A 152 11.45 -22.00 0.49
CA ARG A 152 10.92 -23.11 -0.30
C ARG A 152 11.97 -24.23 -0.31
N GLU A 153 11.67 -25.36 0.35
CA GLU A 153 12.56 -26.51 0.31
C GLU A 153 12.69 -26.97 -1.15
N THR A 154 13.90 -27.41 -1.48
CA THR A 154 14.51 -27.50 -2.81
C THR A 154 13.93 -28.56 -3.76
N SER A 155 12.61 -28.80 -3.75
CA SER A 155 12.02 -29.97 -4.43
C SER A 155 10.91 -29.66 -5.45
N ASP A 156 10.46 -28.40 -5.60
CA ASP A 156 9.55 -28.03 -6.69
C ASP A 156 10.35 -27.59 -7.93
N PRO A 157 9.98 -28.00 -9.15
CA PRO A 157 10.60 -27.49 -10.37
C PRO A 157 10.44 -25.97 -10.43
N VAL A 158 11.57 -25.25 -10.28
CA VAL A 158 11.62 -23.79 -10.24
C VAL A 158 11.36 -23.26 -11.65
N GLY A 159 10.12 -22.84 -11.92
CA GLY A 159 9.83 -21.98 -13.07
C GLY A 159 10.66 -20.69 -13.01
N PRO A 160 10.96 -20.04 -14.14
CA PRO A 160 11.76 -18.83 -14.16
C PRO A 160 11.12 -17.75 -13.28
N VAL A 161 11.86 -17.25 -12.28
CA VAL A 161 11.31 -16.30 -11.30
C VAL A 161 10.90 -14.97 -11.94
N GLY A 162 11.56 -14.59 -13.03
CA GLY A 162 11.14 -13.46 -13.87
C GLY A 162 9.73 -13.64 -14.42
N GLY A 163 9.31 -14.87 -14.75
CA GLY A 163 7.95 -15.17 -15.19
C GLY A 163 6.91 -14.93 -14.09
N GLY A 164 7.22 -15.27 -12.84
CA GLY A 164 6.33 -15.02 -11.70
C GLY A 164 6.15 -13.53 -11.39
N VAL A 165 7.22 -12.73 -11.47
CA VAL A 165 7.14 -11.27 -11.27
C VAL A 165 6.40 -10.61 -12.43
N LEU A 166 6.71 -10.96 -13.69
CA LEU A 166 6.03 -10.40 -14.87
C LEU A 166 4.54 -10.75 -14.89
N ALA A 167 4.19 -12.01 -14.58
CA ALA A 167 2.79 -12.42 -14.44
C ALA A 167 2.09 -11.61 -13.35
N SER A 168 2.75 -11.39 -12.21
CA SER A 168 2.20 -10.59 -11.12
C SER A 168 1.99 -9.13 -11.52
N ILE A 169 2.96 -8.51 -12.22
CA ILE A 169 2.82 -7.15 -12.77
C ILE A 169 1.63 -7.09 -13.72
N GLY A 170 1.50 -8.05 -14.64
CA GLY A 170 0.38 -8.15 -15.57
C GLY A 170 -0.96 -8.28 -14.84
N SER A 171 -1.05 -9.14 -13.82
CA SER A 171 -2.26 -9.30 -13.00
C SER A 171 -2.64 -8.01 -12.27
N ILE A 172 -1.66 -7.30 -11.71
CA ILE A 172 -1.91 -6.02 -11.02
C ILE A 172 -2.33 -4.92 -11.99
N LEU A 173 -1.75 -4.88 -13.19
CA LEU A 173 -2.18 -3.96 -14.23
C LEU A 173 -3.63 -4.23 -14.66
N VAL A 174 -3.98 -5.50 -14.88
CA VAL A 174 -5.36 -5.90 -15.21
C VAL A 174 -6.33 -5.56 -14.09
N LEU A 175 -5.96 -5.83 -12.83
CA LEU A 175 -6.79 -5.50 -11.67
C LEU A 175 -7.03 -4.00 -11.53
N ALA A 176 -5.95 -3.19 -11.56
CA ALA A 176 -6.05 -1.74 -11.44
C ALA A 176 -6.82 -1.13 -12.64
N GLY A 177 -6.56 -1.63 -13.85
CA GLY A 177 -7.29 -1.23 -15.05
C GLY A 177 -8.78 -1.58 -14.98
N GLY A 178 -9.12 -2.77 -14.50
CA GLY A 178 -10.50 -3.22 -14.31
C GLY A 178 -11.26 -2.39 -13.27
N LEU A 179 -10.63 -2.10 -12.13
CA LEU A 179 -11.22 -1.22 -11.11
C LEU A 179 -11.35 0.22 -11.60
N THR A 180 -10.40 0.70 -12.40
CA THR A 180 -10.48 2.03 -13.03
C THR A 180 -11.62 2.11 -14.01
N PHE A 181 -11.75 1.11 -14.88
CA PHE A 181 -12.86 1.01 -15.82
C PHE A 181 -14.22 0.94 -15.11
N LEU A 182 -14.32 0.13 -14.04
CA LEU A 182 -15.52 0.06 -13.22
C LEU A 182 -15.85 1.41 -12.56
N ALA A 183 -14.85 2.14 -12.07
CA ALA A 183 -15.04 3.44 -11.45
C ALA A 183 -15.36 4.56 -12.45
N THR A 184 -15.02 4.42 -13.74
CA THR A 184 -15.28 5.44 -14.77
C THR A 184 -16.48 5.08 -15.63
N ALA A 185 -16.31 4.13 -16.56
CA ALA A 185 -17.36 3.70 -17.48
C ALA A 185 -18.48 2.91 -16.77
N GLY A 186 -18.14 2.20 -15.69
CA GLY A 186 -19.10 1.43 -14.88
C GLY A 186 -19.67 2.17 -13.67
N GLN A 187 -19.43 3.48 -13.54
CA GLN A 187 -19.72 4.22 -12.30
C GLN A 187 -21.19 4.16 -11.86
N ASP A 188 -22.11 4.05 -12.81
CA ASP A 188 -23.55 3.96 -12.55
C ASP A 188 -23.96 2.62 -11.88
N SER A 189 -23.10 1.60 -11.96
CA SER A 189 -23.28 0.33 -11.26
C SER A 189 -22.80 0.37 -9.80
N LEU A 190 -22.06 1.42 -9.42
CA LEU A 190 -21.59 1.61 -8.05
C LEU A 190 -22.55 2.52 -7.29
N PRO A 191 -22.80 2.27 -5.99
CA PRO A 191 -23.68 3.14 -5.23
C PRO A 191 -23.04 4.52 -5.06
N ALA A 192 -23.88 5.56 -5.05
CA ALA A 192 -23.42 6.93 -4.90
C ALA A 192 -22.82 7.15 -3.49
N ILE A 193 -21.56 7.60 -3.47
CA ILE A 193 -20.80 7.92 -2.25
C ILE A 193 -20.54 9.42 -2.10
N MET A 194 -20.63 10.16 -3.20
CA MET A 194 -20.54 11.62 -3.25
C MET A 194 -21.90 12.24 -3.62
N GLN A 195 -22.22 13.36 -2.97
CA GLN A 195 -23.31 14.26 -3.34
C GLN A 195 -22.75 15.70 -3.38
N GLY A 196 -22.39 16.16 -4.58
CA GLY A 196 -21.64 17.41 -4.75
C GLY A 196 -20.30 17.32 -4.03
N HIS A 197 -20.06 18.21 -3.06
CA HIS A 197 -18.86 18.22 -2.23
C HIS A 197 -19.02 17.45 -0.91
N GLY A 198 -20.17 16.85 -0.66
CA GLY A 198 -20.48 16.09 0.56
C GLY A 198 -20.45 14.58 0.36
N TYR A 199 -20.35 13.84 1.46
CA TYR A 199 -20.45 12.39 1.50
C TYR A 199 -21.90 11.93 1.72
N THR A 200 -22.27 10.82 1.08
CA THR A 200 -23.55 10.14 1.35
C THR A 200 -23.46 9.24 2.59
N PRO A 201 -24.60 8.79 3.15
CA PRO A 201 -24.58 7.78 4.21
C PRO A 201 -23.88 6.48 3.78
N THR A 202 -23.95 6.10 2.51
CA THR A 202 -23.25 4.95 1.95
C THR A 202 -21.74 5.06 2.13
N MET A 203 -21.19 6.25 1.97
CA MET A 203 -19.76 6.51 2.18
C MET A 203 -19.33 6.14 3.61
N ILE A 204 -20.17 6.38 4.62
CA ILE A 204 -19.86 6.03 6.02
C ILE A 204 -19.66 4.53 6.16
N VAL A 205 -20.52 3.72 5.54
CA VAL A 205 -20.40 2.26 5.57
C VAL A 205 -19.11 1.80 4.87
N ILE A 206 -18.81 2.37 3.70
CA ILE A 206 -17.62 2.00 2.92
C ILE A 206 -16.34 2.40 3.66
N VAL A 207 -16.24 3.64 4.13
CA VAL A 207 -15.04 4.11 4.85
C VAL A 207 -14.84 3.34 6.16
N SER A 208 -15.92 3.04 6.89
CA SER A 208 -15.84 2.22 8.11
C SER A 208 -15.36 0.80 7.82
N SER A 209 -15.76 0.24 6.67
CA SER A 209 -15.29 -1.09 6.23
C SER A 209 -13.81 -1.06 5.86
N VAL A 210 -13.35 -0.01 5.18
CA VAL A 210 -11.93 0.22 4.84
C VAL A 210 -11.09 0.39 6.11
N TRP A 211 -11.57 1.17 7.09
CA TRP A 211 -10.92 1.29 8.40
C TRP A 211 -10.90 -0.03 9.15
N GLY A 212 -12.00 -0.79 9.13
CA GLY A 212 -12.06 -2.12 9.72
C GLY A 212 -11.04 -3.09 9.12
N LEU A 213 -10.87 -3.08 7.79
CA LEU A 213 -9.83 -3.85 7.10
C LEU A 213 -8.42 -3.41 7.47
N SER A 214 -8.19 -2.11 7.58
CA SER A 214 -6.88 -1.53 7.97
C SER A 214 -6.52 -1.91 9.41
N LEU A 215 -7.50 -1.85 10.32
CA LEU A 215 -7.35 -2.30 11.70
C LEU A 215 -7.09 -3.81 11.78
N LEU A 216 -7.80 -4.61 10.97
CA LEU A 216 -7.56 -6.05 10.87
C LEU A 216 -6.13 -6.34 10.40
N ALA A 217 -5.65 -5.64 9.37
CA ALA A 217 -4.28 -5.78 8.89
C ALA A 217 -3.25 -5.47 9.99
N LEU A 218 -3.47 -4.40 10.76
CA LEU A 218 -2.64 -4.05 11.91
C LEU A 218 -2.66 -5.15 12.99
N ILE A 219 -3.83 -5.69 13.32
CA ILE A 219 -3.99 -6.77 14.30
C ILE A 219 -3.27 -8.05 13.83
N VAL A 220 -3.42 -8.41 12.56
CA VAL A 220 -2.75 -9.60 11.96
C VAL A 220 -1.23 -9.45 12.04
N LEU A 221 -0.70 -8.29 11.63
CA LEU A 221 0.74 -7.99 11.75
C LEU A 221 1.20 -8.08 13.22
N TRP A 222 0.43 -7.51 14.14
CA TRP A 222 0.77 -7.47 15.56
C TRP A 222 0.82 -8.88 16.19
N ARG A 223 -0.16 -9.73 15.87
CA ARG A 223 -0.23 -11.13 16.33
C ARG A 223 0.91 -11.99 15.76
N GLY A 224 1.42 -11.65 14.58
CA GLY A 224 2.60 -12.29 13.96
C GLY A 224 3.93 -12.09 14.71
N ARG A 225 3.95 -11.38 15.85
CA ARG A 225 5.08 -11.15 16.77
C ARG A 225 6.41 -10.82 16.07
N TYR A 226 6.55 -9.55 15.66
CA TYR A 226 7.80 -8.78 15.47
C TYR A 226 9.06 -9.55 15.05
N ARG A 227 9.02 -10.23 13.90
CA ARG A 227 10.22 -10.94 13.40
C ARG A 227 11.14 -10.08 12.55
N SER A 228 10.65 -9.00 11.93
CA SER A 228 11.44 -8.18 11.01
C SER A 228 11.22 -6.66 11.13
N ILE A 229 12.20 -5.87 10.68
CA ILE A 229 12.09 -4.42 10.53
C ILE A 229 10.98 -4.04 9.54
N LEU A 230 10.82 -4.81 8.46
CA LEU A 230 9.72 -4.62 7.49
C LEU A 230 8.35 -4.71 8.17
N ASN A 231 8.08 -5.74 8.97
CA ASN A 231 6.79 -5.88 9.67
C ASN A 231 6.52 -4.70 10.60
N LEU A 232 7.56 -4.20 11.28
CA LEU A 232 7.44 -3.05 12.16
C LEU A 232 7.04 -1.80 11.38
N TRP A 233 7.69 -1.52 10.26
CA TRP A 233 7.32 -0.37 9.42
C TRP A 233 5.96 -0.56 8.74
N LEU A 234 5.55 -1.77 8.40
CA LEU A 234 4.19 -2.02 7.93
C LEU A 234 3.13 -1.74 9.01
N MET A 235 3.42 -2.00 10.29
CA MET A 235 2.53 -1.55 11.36
C MET A 235 2.45 -0.02 11.40
N VAL A 236 3.57 0.69 11.23
CA VAL A 236 3.57 2.17 11.15
C VAL A 236 2.72 2.63 9.98
N VAL A 237 2.86 2.00 8.81
CA VAL A 237 2.04 2.29 7.62
C VAL A 237 0.56 2.04 7.92
N MET A 238 0.19 0.89 8.51
CA MET A 238 -1.22 0.60 8.85
C MET A 238 -1.78 1.53 9.93
N CYS A 239 -0.96 2.03 10.85
CA CYS A 239 -1.37 3.08 11.79
C CYS A 239 -1.60 4.41 11.09
N ALA A 240 -0.81 4.76 10.08
CA ALA A 240 -0.99 5.99 9.30
C ALA A 240 -2.10 5.86 8.24
N TRP A 241 -2.47 4.64 7.86
CA TRP A 241 -3.54 4.32 6.92
C TRP A 241 -4.94 4.39 7.56
N LEU A 242 -5.00 4.27 8.89
CA LEU A 242 -6.20 4.45 9.72
C LEU A 242 -6.48 5.95 9.94
#